data_AF-A0A166NAK2-F1
#
_entry.id   AF-A0A166NAK2-F1
#
_cell.length_a   1.000
_cell.length_b   1.000
_cell.length_c   1.000
_cell.angle_alpha   90.00
_cell.angle_beta   90.00
_cell.angle_gamma   90.00
#
_symmetry.space_group_name_H-M   'P 1'
#
loop_
_entity.id
_entity.type
_entity.pdbx_description
1 polymer ?
#
loop_
_entity_poly.entity_id
_entity_poly.type
_entity_poly.pdbx_seq_one_letter_code
_entity_poly.pdbx_strand_id
1 'polypeptide(L)' 'MTRFDLSKKGKEYTVITPGTPLADLEAFLKNNLFALVTDENRKFVLAVATFHDLESFVQRRGF' A
#
# COMPACT_ATOMS: atom_id res chain seq x y z
N MET A 1 12.10 -13.77 14.02
CA MET A 1 12.17 -12.33 13.66
C MET A 1 12.27 -12.21 12.16
N THR A 2 11.30 -11.57 11.52
CA THR A 2 11.38 -11.23 10.09
C THR A 2 12.39 -10.10 9.91
N ARG A 3 13.52 -10.38 9.26
CA ARG A 3 14.56 -9.39 8.98
C ARG A 3 14.20 -8.68 7.67
N PHE A 4 13.93 -7.40 7.74
CA PHE A 4 13.73 -6.58 6.54
C PHE A 4 15.08 -6.42 5.84
N ASP A 5 15.23 -7.03 4.66
CA ASP A 5 16.44 -6.94 3.86
C ASP A 5 16.53 -5.56 3.20
N LEU A 6 17.25 -4.65 3.87
CA LEU A 6 17.57 -3.30 3.37
C LEU A 6 18.70 -3.32 2.32
N SER A 7 19.28 -4.50 2.08
CA SER A 7 20.47 -4.73 1.25
C SER A 7 20.21 -4.52 -0.25
N LYS A 8 18.96 -4.63 -0.70
CA LYS A 8 18.59 -4.38 -2.10
C LYS A 8 18.36 -2.89 -2.36
N LYS A 9 19.45 -2.14 -2.58
CA LYS A 9 19.44 -0.93 -3.41
C LYS A 9 18.93 -1.31 -4.81
N GLY A 10 17.61 -1.35 -5.02
CA GLY A 10 17.04 -1.66 -6.33
C GLY A 10 15.81 -2.57 -6.36
N LYS A 11 15.20 -2.96 -5.23
CA LYS A 11 13.78 -3.36 -5.32
C LYS A 11 12.98 -2.11 -5.64
N GLU A 12 12.26 -2.11 -6.76
CA GLU A 12 11.35 -1.04 -7.14
C GLU A 12 10.32 -0.85 -6.03
N TYR A 13 10.53 0.20 -5.23
CA TYR A 13 9.64 0.53 -4.13
C TYR A 13 8.56 1.45 -4.68
N THR A 14 7.35 0.92 -4.82
CA THR A 14 6.20 1.72 -5.26
C THR A 14 5.78 2.62 -4.10
N VAL A 15 5.66 3.92 -4.36
CA VAL A 15 5.18 4.88 -3.37
C VAL A 15 3.67 4.89 -3.41
N ILE A 16 3.05 4.49 -2.30
CA ILE A 16 1.61 4.61 -2.09
C ILE A 16 1.40 5.74 -1.08
N THR A 17 0.61 6.72 -1.46
CA THR A 17 0.25 7.88 -0.63
C THR A 17 -1.25 7.90 -0.38
N PRO A 18 -1.75 8.70 0.58
CA PRO A 18 -3.20 8.85 0.79
C PRO A 18 -3.96 9.37 -0.44
N GLY A 19 -3.27 10.04 -1.38
CA GLY A 19 -3.83 10.50 -2.64
C GLY A 19 -3.79 9.49 -3.78
N THR A 20 -3.25 8.28 -3.56
CA THR A 20 -3.20 7.23 -4.59
C THR A 20 -4.62 6.79 -4.93
N PRO A 21 -5.03 6.79 -6.22
CA PRO A 21 -6.36 6.33 -6.60
C PRO A 21 -6.61 4.88 -6.17
N LEU A 22 -7.85 4.57 -5.78
CA LEU A 22 -8.21 3.22 -5.32
C LEU A 22 -7.99 2.15 -6.39
N ALA A 23 -8.16 2.49 -7.67
CA ALA A 23 -7.91 1.58 -8.79
C ALA A 23 -6.43 1.20 -8.90
N ASP A 24 -5.52 2.17 -8.73
CA ASP A 24 -4.07 1.92 -8.74
C ASP A 24 -3.64 1.12 -7.51
N LEU A 25 -4.22 1.43 -6.34
CA LEU A 25 -3.98 0.67 -5.12
C LEU A 25 -4.46 -0.78 -5.25
N GLU A 26 -5.64 -1.01 -5.86
CA GLU A 26 -6.14 -2.36 -6.15
C GLU A 26 -5.17 -3.11 -7.07
N ALA A 27 -4.75 -2.49 -8.17
CA ALA A 27 -3.81 -3.09 -9.12
C ALA A 27 -2.49 -3.49 -8.44
N PHE A 28 -1.98 -2.64 -7.53
CA PHE A 28 -0.80 -2.93 -6.75
C PHE A 28 -1.00 -4.14 -5.82
N LEU A 29 -2.12 -4.21 -5.12
CA LEU A 29 -2.45 -5.27 -4.16
C LEU A 29 -2.73 -6.63 -4.80
N LYS A 30 -2.97 -6.71 -6.12
CA LYS A 30 -3.07 -8.00 -6.84
C LYS A 30 -1.79 -8.82 -6.77
N ASN A 31 -0.63 -8.15 -6.66
CA ASN A 31 0.68 -8.80 -6.64
C ASN A 31 1.40 -8.67 -5.28
N ASN A 32 0.80 -7.97 -4.31
CA ASN A 32 1.41 -7.66 -3.02
C ASN A 32 0.42 -7.89 -1.89
N LEU A 33 0.85 -8.57 -0.82
CA LEU A 33 -0.02 -8.88 0.33
C LEU A 33 -0.54 -7.63 1.05
N PHE A 34 0.24 -6.55 1.03
CA PHE A 34 -0.11 -5.28 1.64
C PHE A 34 0.66 -4.13 0.98
N ALA A 35 0.16 -2.92 1.18
CA ALA A 35 0.80 -1.66 0.82
C ALA A 35 1.14 -0.86 2.08
N LEU A 36 2.34 -0.27 2.12
CA LEU A 36 2.65 0.77 3.09
C LEU A 36 2.23 2.12 2.51
N VAL A 37 1.30 2.78 3.18
CA VAL A 37 0.89 4.13 2.82
C VAL A 37 1.83 5.09 3.53
N THR A 38 2.55 5.92 2.78
CA THR A 38 3.53 6.88 3.31
C THR A 38 3.16 8.31 2.96
N ASP A 39 3.87 9.28 3.54
CA ASP A 39 3.92 10.63 2.98
C ASP A 39 4.66 10.62 1.63
N GLU A 40 4.55 11.72 0.88
CA GLU A 40 5.14 11.87 -0.46
C GLU A 40 6.67 11.70 -0.47
N ASN A 41 7.34 12.05 0.64
CA ASN A 41 8.79 11.95 0.77
C ASN A 41 9.24 10.59 1.34
N ARG A 42 8.32 9.66 1.60
CA ARG A 42 8.60 8.34 2.22
C ARG A 42 9.30 8.41 3.57
N LYS A 43 9.12 9.51 4.31
CA LYS A 43 9.74 9.71 5.63
C LYS A 43 8.99 8.97 6.73
N PHE A 44 7.67 8.86 6.60
CA PHE A 44 6.78 8.28 7.60
C PHE A 44 5.78 7.32 6.97
N VAL A 45 5.59 6.20 7.64
CA VAL A 45 4.46 5.29 7.37
C VAL A 45 3.24 5.85 8.08
N LEU A 46 2.19 6.11 7.31
CA LEU A 46 0.92 6.66 7.77
C LEU A 46 -0.10 5.55 8.04
N ALA A 47 -0.10 4.50 7.20
CA ALA A 47 -1.00 3.36 7.33
C ALA A 47 -0.45 2.10 6.64
N VAL A 48 -1.12 0.98 6.87
CA VAL A 48 -0.98 -0.27 6.11
C VAL A 48 -2.32 -0.56 5.46
N ALA A 49 -2.34 -0.82 4.16
CA ALA A 49 -3.54 -1.16 3.41
C ALA A 49 -3.43 -2.57 2.81
N THR A 50 -4.54 -3.30 2.84
CA THR A 50 -4.67 -4.66 2.31
C THR A 50 -5.83 -4.74 1.31
N PHE A 51 -5.91 -5.84 0.56
CA PHE A 51 -7.03 -6.07 -0.34
C PHE A 51 -8.38 -6.09 0.41
N HIS A 52 -8.40 -6.63 1.64
CA HIS A 52 -9.59 -6.68 2.47
C HIS A 52 -10.11 -5.30 2.89
N ASP A 53 -9.22 -4.31 3.02
CA ASP A 53 -9.61 -2.93 3.31
C ASP A 53 -10.39 -2.32 2.12
N LEU A 54 -10.02 -2.68 0.88
CA LEU A 54 -10.77 -2.26 -0.32
C LEU A 54 -12.15 -2.91 -0.37
N GLU A 55 -12.25 -4.20 -0.07
CA GLU A 55 -13.55 -4.89 0.03
C GLU A 55 -14.44 -4.25 1.09
N SER A 56 -13.87 -3.98 2.27
CA SER A 56 -14.57 -3.32 3.38
C SER A 56 -15.00 -1.90 3.01
N PHE A 57 -14.18 -1.17 2.25
CA PHE A 57 -14.51 0.16 1.77
C PHE A 57 -15.73 0.15 0.85
N VAL A 58 -15.78 -0.78 -0.11
CA VAL A 58 -16.93 -0.94 -1.02
C VAL A 58 -18.18 -1.33 -0.25
N GLN A 59 -18.08 -2.25 0.71
CA GLN A 59 -19.24 -2.66 1.53
C GLN A 59 -19.81 -1.52 2.38
N ARG A 60 -18.95 -0.69 2.97
CA ARG A 60 -19.36 0.41 3.85
C ARG A 60 -19.85 1.63 3.11
N ARG A 61 -19.28 1.88 1.92
CA ARG A 61 -19.51 3.09 1.13
C ARG A 61 -20.35 2.84 -0.12
N GLY A 62 -20.84 1.61 -0.30
CA GLY A 62 -21.61 1.18 -1.45
C GLY A 62 -22.76 2.13 -1.77
N PHE A 63 -22.90 2.40 -3.07
CA PHE A 63 -24.10 2.99 -3.68
C PHE A 63 -25.32 2.10 -3.47
#